data_AF-J0WI33-F1
#
_entry.id   AF-J0WI33-F1
#
_cell.length_a   1.000
_cell.length_b   1.000
_cell.length_c   1.000
_cell.angle_alpha   90.00
_cell.angle_beta   90.00
_cell.angle_gamma   90.00
#
_symmetry.space_group_name_H-M   'P 1'
#
loop_
_entity.id
_entity.type
_entity.pdbx_description
1 polymer ?
#
loop_
_entity_poly.entity_id
_entity_poly.type
_entity_poly.pdbx_seq_one_letter_code
_entity_poly.pdbx_strand_id
1 'polypeptide(L)' 'MNQNNLTVQETRKKVSDAYDVTYFAKKHGIGSTDAARIINLHRSDRDSADRAAYNLKNTL' A
#
# COMPACT_ATOMS: atom_id res chain seq x y z
N MET A 1 -30.72 31.61 -2.53
CA MET A 1 -29.63 31.65 -1.52
C MET A 1 -29.29 30.20 -1.22
N ASN A 2 -28.21 29.68 -1.81
CA ASN A 2 -26.91 29.40 -1.15
C ASN A 2 -26.94 28.02 -0.45
N GLN A 3 -26.00 27.09 -0.58
CA GLN A 3 -24.69 27.01 -1.23
C GLN A 3 -24.28 25.52 -1.16
N ASN A 4 -23.44 25.12 -2.11
CA ASN A 4 -22.69 23.87 -2.25
C ASN A 4 -22.25 23.19 -0.94
N ASN A 5 -22.56 21.91 -0.81
CA ASN A 5 -21.90 20.99 0.12
C ASN A 5 -21.23 19.84 -0.67
N LEU A 6 -20.13 20.23 -1.31
CA LEU A 6 -19.02 19.32 -1.59
C LEU A 6 -18.48 18.81 -0.24
N THR A 7 -18.71 17.55 0.08
CA THR A 7 -17.78 16.84 0.97
C THR A 7 -17.79 15.38 0.56
N VAL A 8 -16.98 15.12 -0.48
CA VAL A 8 -15.96 14.07 -0.47
C VAL A 8 -16.36 12.90 0.43
N GLN A 9 -17.04 11.93 -0.17
CA GLN A 9 -17.04 10.56 0.34
C GLN A 9 -15.61 10.00 0.14
N GLU A 10 -14.62 10.61 0.80
CA GLU A 10 -13.44 9.91 1.28
C GLU A 10 -13.98 8.86 2.23
N THR A 11 -14.44 7.77 1.63
CA THR A 11 -14.74 6.48 2.25
C THR A 11 -13.77 6.32 3.41
N ARG A 12 -14.31 6.46 4.62
CA ARG A 12 -13.60 6.42 5.89
C ARG A 12 -12.50 5.37 5.81
N LYS A 13 -11.25 5.81 5.57
CA LYS A 13 -10.07 4.95 5.61
C LYS A 13 -9.98 4.58 7.09
N LYS A 14 -10.46 3.38 7.40
CA LYS A 14 -10.50 2.84 8.74
C LYS A 14 -9.07 2.92 9.28
N VAL A 15 -8.91 3.75 10.30
CA VAL A 15 -7.66 4.07 10.99
C VAL A 15 -7.16 2.81 11.69
N SER A 16 -6.38 2.03 10.94
CA SER A 16 -5.40 1.08 11.42
C SER A 16 -4.56 0.76 10.19
N ASP A 17 -3.64 1.66 9.82
CA ASP A 17 -2.89 1.69 8.56
C ASP A 17 -2.30 0.32 8.17
N ALA A 18 -3.14 -0.49 7.53
CA ALA A 18 -2.72 -1.61 6.73
C ALA A 18 -1.77 -1.00 5.70
N TYR A 19 -0.56 -1.55 5.65
CA TYR A 19 0.53 -1.10 4.79
C TYR A 19 -0.03 -0.64 3.44
N ASP A 20 0.17 0.63 3.10
CA ASP A 20 -0.42 1.18 1.90
C ASP A 20 0.23 0.48 0.70
N VAL A 21 -0.49 -0.49 0.13
CA VAL A 21 -0.01 -1.35 -0.96
C VAL A 21 0.46 -0.50 -2.13
N THR A 22 -0.21 0.62 -2.37
CA THR A 22 0.16 1.59 -3.40
C THR A 22 1.48 2.28 -3.08
N TYR A 23 1.69 2.69 -1.82
CA TYR A 23 2.98 3.23 -1.39
C TYR A 23 4.12 2.22 -1.52
N PHE A 24 3.91 0.97 -1.07
CA PHE A 24 4.91 -0.09 -1.13
C PHE A 24 5.25 -0.48 -2.58
N ALA A 25 4.24 -0.59 -3.43
CA ALA A 25 4.42 -0.80 -4.87
C ALA A 25 5.27 0.30 -5.50
N LYS A 26 4.95 1.58 -5.22
CA LYS A 26 5.72 2.73 -5.73
C LYS A 26 7.15 2.77 -5.19
N LYS A 27 7.34 2.51 -3.89
CA LYS A 27 8.65 2.52 -3.22
C LYS A 27 9.60 1.50 -3.85
N HIS A 28 9.11 0.29 -4.10
CA HIS A 28 9.92 -0.80 -4.63
C HIS A 28 9.85 -0.93 -6.16
N GLY A 29 8.98 -0.18 -6.83
CA GLY A 29 8.77 -0.29 -8.28
C GLY A 29 8.19 -1.64 -8.71
N ILE A 30 7.41 -2.28 -7.83
CA ILE A 30 6.77 -3.58 -8.07
C ILE A 30 5.28 -3.41 -8.34
N GLY A 31 4.65 -4.42 -8.94
CA GLY A 31 3.20 -4.41 -9.16
C GLY A 31 2.41 -4.37 -7.85
N SER A 32 1.23 -3.74 -7.85
CA SER A 32 0.35 -3.67 -6.69
C SER A 32 -0.07 -5.06 -6.18
N THR A 33 -0.15 -6.05 -7.08
CA THR A 33 -0.43 -7.45 -6.75
C THR A 33 0.69 -8.09 -5.93
N ASP A 34 1.95 -7.87 -6.34
CA ASP A 34 3.10 -8.41 -5.61
C ASP A 34 3.34 -7.67 -4.31
N ALA A 35 3.14 -6.35 -4.31
CA ALA A 35 3.12 -5.54 -3.09
C ALA A 35 2.10 -6.08 -2.07
N ALA A 36 0.87 -6.35 -2.51
CA ALA A 36 -0.17 -6.92 -1.64
C ALA A 36 0.21 -8.32 -1.13
N ARG A 37 0.80 -9.18 -1.98
CA ARG A 37 1.29 -10.50 -1.55
C ARG A 37 2.36 -10.37 -0.48
N ILE A 38 3.36 -9.52 -0.69
CA ILE A 38 4.48 -9.35 0.24
C ILE A 38 3.98 -8.77 1.57
N ILE A 39 3.13 -7.75 1.53
CA ILE A 39 2.50 -7.17 2.72
C ILE A 39 1.65 -8.21 3.46
N ASN A 40 0.88 -9.03 2.75
CA ASN A 40 0.03 -10.05 3.37
C ASN A 40 0.84 -11.24 3.91
N LEU A 41 1.97 -11.57 3.26
CA LEU A 41 2.88 -12.65 3.66
C LEU A 41 3.62 -12.30 4.94
N HIS A 42 4.09 -11.05 5.06
CA HIS A 42 4.94 -10.64 6.18
C HIS A 42 4.17 -9.87 7.28
N ARG A 43 3.00 -9.29 6.96
CA ARG A 43 2.09 -8.52 7.84
C ARG A 43 2.77 -7.51 8.78
N SER A 44 3.34 -8.00 9.87
CA SER A 44 4.04 -7.21 10.89
C SER A 44 5.54 -7.10 10.65
N ASP A 45 6.13 -8.02 9.88
CA ASP A 45 7.56 -8.05 9.60
C ASP A 45 7.91 -7.15 8.41
N ARG A 46 8.05 -5.85 8.70
CA ARG A 46 8.31 -4.83 7.68
C ARG A 46 9.66 -5.01 7.00
N ASP A 47 10.67 -5.50 7.72
CA ASP A 47 12.02 -5.70 7.20
C ASP A 47 12.05 -6.85 6.18
N SER A 48 11.40 -7.97 6.50
CA SER A 48 11.25 -9.08 5.56
C SER A 48 10.43 -8.70 4.33
N ALA A 49 9.37 -7.90 4.50
CA ALA A 49 8.60 -7.37 3.38
C ALA A 49 9.50 -6.54 2.44
N ASP A 50 10.24 -5.60 3.00
CA ASP A 50 11.12 -4.69 2.26
C ASP A 50 12.21 -5.48 1.49
N ARG A 51 12.86 -6.44 2.16
CA ARG A 51 13.82 -7.37 1.53
C ARG A 51 13.21 -8.19 0.41
N ALA A 52 12.02 -8.75 0.60
CA ALA A 52 11.33 -9.53 -0.42
C ALA A 52 11.02 -8.67 -1.67
N ALA A 53 10.61 -7.42 -1.46
CA ALA A 53 10.36 -6.49 -2.56
C ALA A 53 11.64 -6.06 -3.29
N TYR A 54 12.73 -5.83 -2.57
CA TYR A 54 14.05 -5.57 -3.17
C TYR A 54 14.55 -6.77 -3.98
N ASN A 55 14.41 -7.99 -3.47
CA ASN A 55 14.80 -9.21 -4.18
C ASN A 55 13.95 -9.45 -5.43
N LEU A 56 12.64 -9.19 -5.35
CA LEU A 56 11.73 -9.31 -6.50
C LEU A 56 12.13 -8.36 -7.63
N LYS A 57 12.45 -7.11 -7.29
CA LYS A 57 12.94 -6.12 -8.26
C LYS A 57 14.25 -6.54 -8.91
N ASN A 58 15.17 -7.13 -8.15
CA ASN A 58 16.50 -7.53 -8.65
C ASN A 58 16.47 -8.80 -9.52
N THR A 59 15.33 -9.49 -9.58
CA THR A 59 15.14 -10.72 -10.38
C THR A 59 14.43 -10.45 -11.72
N LEU A 60 13.93 -9.23 -11.93
CA LEU A 60 13.30 -8.74 -13.17
C LEU A 60 14.31 -7.97 -14.03
#